data_AF-A0A4Q6E646-F1
#
_entry.id   AF-A0A4Q6E646-F1
#
_cell.length_a   1.000
_cell.length_b   1.000
_cell.length_c   1.000
_cell.angle_alpha   90.00
_cell.angle_beta   90.00
_cell.angle_gamma   90.00
#
_symmetry.space_group_name_H-M   'P 1'
#
loop_
_entity.id
_entity.type
_entity.pdbx_description
1 polymer ?
#
loop_
_entity_poly.entity_id
_entity_poly.type
_entity_poly.pdbx_seq_one_letter_code
_entity_poly.pdbx_strand_id
1 'polypeptide(L)' 'MAVVVNPHNEEQEKALIAFLNNLEYEYQNTTDIVLTTQQEQEILRRDKDYTEGKTTARIWTDVKKDLETLYR' A
#
# COMPACT_ATOMS: atom_id res chain seq x y z
N MET A 1 -7.75 -11.38 -14.03
CA MET A 1 -7.66 -12.72 -13.41
C MET A 1 -6.49 -12.65 -12.45
N ALA A 2 -6.71 -12.90 -11.15
CA ALA A 2 -5.63 -12.92 -10.16
C ALA A 2 -5.33 -14.38 -9.80
N VAL A 3 -4.05 -14.76 -9.86
CA VAL A 3 -3.59 -16.10 -9.49
C VAL A 3 -2.99 -16.02 -8.10
N VAL A 4 -3.53 -16.77 -7.16
CA VAL A 4 -3.00 -16.85 -5.79
C VAL A 4 -2.09 -18.07 -5.71
N VAL A 5 -0.83 -17.85 -5.34
CA VAL A 5 0.18 -18.91 -5.17
C VAL A 5 0.60 -18.92 -3.71
N ASN A 6 0.62 -20.09 -3.08
CA ASN A 6 1.01 -20.25 -1.67
C ASN A 6 2.30 -21.09 -1.58
N PRO A 7 3.47 -20.47 -1.37
CA PRO A 7 4.72 -21.20 -1.18
C PRO A 7 4.69 -22.03 0.11
N HIS A 8 5.17 -23.27 0.06
CA HIS A 8 5.18 -24.15 1.23
C HIS A 8 6.46 -24.03 2.07
N ASN A 9 7.45 -23.26 1.59
CA ASN A 9 8.71 -22.96 2.28
C ASN A 9 9.41 -21.72 1.69
N GLU A 10 10.42 -21.21 2.41
CA GLU A 10 11.17 -20.00 2.02
C GLU A 10 11.94 -20.13 0.70
N GLU A 11 12.44 -21.32 0.36
CA GLU A 11 13.16 -21.54 -0.89
C GLU A 11 12.23 -21.41 -2.11
N GLN A 12 11.00 -21.93 -2.00
CA GLN A 12 9.96 -21.79 -3.02
C GLN A 12 9.52 -20.34 -3.18
N GLU A 13 9.41 -19.58 -2.08
CA GLU A 13 9.07 -18.16 -2.13
C GLU A 13 10.16 -17.37 -2.87
N LYS A 14 11.43 -17.59 -2.54
CA LYS A 14 12.57 -16.94 -3.24
C LYS A 14 12.61 -17.30 -4.72
N ALA A 15 12.38 -18.57 -5.07
CA ALA A 15 12.34 -19.02 -6.46
C ALA A 15 11.17 -18.38 -7.24
N LEU A 16 9.99 -18.26 -6.62
CA LEU A 16 8.83 -17.61 -7.21
C LEU A 16 9.07 -16.11 -7.44
N ILE A 17 9.62 -15.41 -6.46
CA ILE A 17 9.96 -13.98 -6.57
C ILE A 17 10.98 -13.75 -7.71
N ALA A 18 12.04 -14.57 -7.77
CA ALA A 18 13.04 -14.46 -8.82
C ALA A 18 12.45 -14.69 -10.22
N PHE A 19 11.54 -15.66 -10.34
CA PHE A 19 10.81 -15.93 -11.58
C PHE A 19 9.92 -14.76 -12.01
N LEU A 20 9.13 -14.20 -11.08
CA LEU A 20 8.24 -13.06 -11.35
C LEU A 20 9.03 -11.80 -11.75
N ASN A 21 10.16 -11.54 -11.08
CA ASN A 21 11.05 -10.42 -11.40
C ASN A 21 11.67 -10.55 -12.80
N ASN A 22 12.09 -11.75 -13.21
CA ASN A 22 12.67 -11.99 -14.55
C ASN A 22 11.66 -11.73 -15.67
N LEU A 23 10.38 -11.98 -15.39
CA LEU A 23 9.29 -11.77 -16.34
C LEU A 23 8.65 -10.39 -16.22
N GLU A 24 9.19 -9.49 -15.38
CA GLU A 24 8.69 -8.15 -15.12
C GLU A 24 7.19 -8.13 -14.75
N TYR A 25 6.71 -9.15 -14.04
CA TYR A 25 5.33 -9.21 -13.58
C TYR A 25 5.10 -8.32 -12.36
N GLU A 26 3.98 -7.60 -12.35
CA GLU A 26 3.46 -6.95 -11.15
C GLU A 26 2.86 -8.01 -10.20
N TYR A 27 3.36 -8.07 -8.97
CA TYR A 27 2.84 -8.93 -7.92
C TYR A 27 2.79 -8.22 -6.57
N GLN A 28 1.93 -8.69 -5.67
CA GLN A 28 1.86 -8.24 -4.29
C GLN A 28 2.18 -9.43 -3.38
N ASN A 29 3.07 -9.21 -2.42
CA ASN A 29 3.30 -10.14 -1.32
C ASN A 29 2.65 -9.58 -0.05
N THR A 30 2.27 -10.48 0.87
CA THR A 30 1.86 -10.13 2.23
C THR A 30 3.10 -9.83 3.09
N THR A 31 3.98 -8.93 2.64
CA THR A 31 4.94 -8.35 3.58
C THR A 31 4.14 -7.48 4.54
N ASP A 32 4.34 -7.67 5.85
CA ASP A 32 3.72 -6.84 6.88
C ASP A 32 4.10 -5.37 6.60
N ILE A 33 3.16 -4.62 6.03
CA ILE A 33 3.31 -3.17 5.85
C ILE A 33 3.18 -2.58 7.24
N VAL A 34 4.30 -2.52 7.97
CA VAL A 34 4.38 -1.84 9.25
C VAL A 34 4.49 -0.34 8.96
N LEU A 35 3.57 0.42 9.53
CA LEU A 35 3.61 1.88 9.42
C LEU A 35 4.88 2.40 10.10
N THR A 36 5.52 3.39 9.50
CA THR A 36 6.57 4.12 10.21
C THR A 36 5.95 4.94 11.33
N THR A 37 6.72 5.26 12.38
CA THR A 37 6.24 6.12 13.48
C THR A 37 5.67 7.45 12.99
N GLN A 38 6.24 8.01 11.91
CA GLN A 38 5.72 9.23 11.29
C GLN A 38 4.35 9.02 10.63
N GLN A 39 4.16 7.88 9.95
CA GLN A 39 2.87 7.53 9.34
C GLN A 39 1.80 7.28 10.40
N GLU A 40 2.13 6.60 11.49
CA GLU A 40 1.22 6.39 12.62
C GLU A 40 0.76 7.72 13.23
N GLN A 41 1.70 8.63 13.50
CA GLN A 41 1.41 9.95 14.05
C GLN A 41 0.52 10.79 13.13
N GLU A 42 0.77 10.73 11.82
CA GLU A 42 -0.04 11.46 10.84
C GLU A 42 -1.47 10.91 10.75
N ILE A 43 -1.65 9.59 10.83
CA ILE A 43 -2.98 8.98 10.87
C ILE A 43 -3.74 9.42 12.13
N LEU A 44 -3.10 9.35 13.31
CA LEU A 44 -3.71 9.78 14.57
C LEU A 44 -4.07 11.27 14.56
N ARG A 45 -3.21 12.11 13.97
CA ARG A 45 -3.49 13.54 13.81
C ARG A 45 -4.71 13.78 12.93
N ARG A 46 -4.81 13.09 11.78
CA ARG A 46 -5.94 13.24 10.85
C ARG A 46 -7.26 12.76 11.46
N ASP A 47 -7.22 11.68 12.22
CA ASP A 47 -8.41 11.16 12.93
C ASP A 47 -8.90 12.16 13.98
N LYS A 48 -7.97 12.75 14.74
CA LYS A 48 -8.27 13.83 15.67
C LYS A 48 -8.84 15.06 14.96
N ASP A 49 -8.24 15.49 13.85
CA ASP A 49 -8.74 16.63 13.08
C ASP A 49 -10.15 16.36 12.51
N TYR A 50 -10.46 15.09 12.18
CA TYR A 50 -11.77 14.70 11.66
C TYR A 50 -12.83 14.72 12.76
N THR A 51 -12.52 14.15 13.93
CA THR A 51 -13.43 14.16 15.10
C THR A 51 -13.66 15.56 15.66
N GLU A 52 -12.67 16.45 15.57
CA GLU A 52 -12.79 17.87 15.94
C GLU A 52 -13.47 18.73 14.85
N GLY A 53 -13.85 18.15 13.72
CA GLY A 53 -14.51 18.85 12.61
C GLY A 53 -13.61 19.83 11.85
N LYS A 54 -12.29 19.74 12.04
CA LYS A 54 -11.27 20.55 11.35
C LYS A 54 -10.95 20.01 9.96
N THR A 55 -11.24 18.74 9.70
CA THR A 55 -11.15 18.13 8.37
C THR A 55 -12.41 17.31 8.07
N THR A 56 -12.67 17.06 6.79
CA THR A 56 -13.77 16.22 6.33
C THR A 56 -13.20 15.00 5.60
N ALA A 57 -13.94 13.89 5.63
CA ALA A 57 -13.56 12.70 4.88
C ALA A 57 -13.58 13.06 3.39
N ARG A 58 -12.42 12.94 2.74
CA ARG A 58 -12.30 13.16 1.30
C ARG A 58 -12.59 11.88 0.56
N ILE A 59 -13.30 11.99 -0.55
CA ILE A 59 -13.58 10.85 -1.43
C ILE A 59 -12.27 10.47 -2.12
N TRP A 60 -11.97 9.17 -2.20
CA TRP A 60 -10.72 8.65 -2.76
C TRP A 60 -10.44 9.14 -4.19
N THR A 61 -11.49 9.35 -4.99
CA THR A 61 -11.38 9.92 -6.34
C THR A 61 -10.74 11.31 -6.36
N ASP A 62 -11.05 12.16 -5.38
CA ASP A 62 -10.49 13.51 -5.30
C ASP A 62 -9.04 13.47 -4.85
N VAL A 63 -8.72 12.58 -3.90
CA VAL A 63 -7.35 12.35 -3.44
C VAL A 63 -6.47 11.85 -4.58
N LYS A 64 -6.97 10.94 -5.41
CA LYS A 64 -6.25 10.40 -6.57
C LYS A 64 -5.93 11.49 -7.59
N LYS A 65 -6.88 12.37 -7.88
CA LYS A 65 -6.70 13.49 -8.82
C LYS A 65 -5.62 14.47 -8.36
N ASP A 66 -5.57 14.78 -7.07
CA ASP A 66 -4.54 15.67 -6.51
C ASP A 66 -3.14 15.06 -6.61
N LEU A 67 -3.01 13.76 -6.33
CA LEU A 67 -1.74 13.04 -6.46
C LEU A 67 -1.25 12.99 -7.91
N GLU A 68 -2.13 12.72 -8.88
CA GLU A 68 -1.79 12.74 -10.30
C GLU A 68 -1.33 14.13 -10.79
N THR A 69 -1.78 15.21 -10.13
CA THR A 69 -1.39 16.58 -10.46
C THR A 69 -0.03 16.97 -9.87
N LEU A 70 0.35 16.41 -8.72
CA LEU A 70 1.64 16.67 -8.04
C LEU A 70 2.84 15.99 -8.70
N TYR A 71 2.61 14.95 -9.50
CA TYR A 71 3.65 14.20 -10.24
C TYR A 71 3.78 14.62 -11.72
N ARG A 72 3.20 15.76 -12.10
CA ARG A 72 3.41 16.42 -13.41
C ARG A 72 4.33 17.63 -13.27
#